data_AF-A0A819GCK2-F1
#
_entry.id   AF-A0A819GCK2-F1
#
_cell.length_a   1.000
_cell.length_b   1.000
_cell.length_c   1.000
_cell.angle_alpha   90.00
_cell.angle_beta   90.00
_cell.angle_gamma   90.00
#
_symmetry.space_group_name_H-M   'P 1'
#
loop_
_entity.id
_entity.type
_entity.pdbx_description
1 polymer ?
#
loop_
_entity_poly.entity_id
_entity_poly.type
_entity_poly.pdbx_seq_one_letter_code
_entity_poly.pdbx_strand_id
1 'polypeptide(L)'
;MSSDNDYDIFDYKSSQDSFEIDYQIDLFEHRQCLKSRKSKQKLKKSSCPISLKALKSQRNLVKINCINDKITRKAEQKPFRYDRFPNRSKIFECDEKFYEESTCLSNSISTDSSKQSICNQSNVSSNPSKTFEAEALKSFSNFRRHFYHINHQKIKSSLQDQSGIDITDIRLAPVNESVQKDFMKRLNENTSYFPNLVYHGTKLNNIESILRYGFLIPNQAHPSNSEAPIIISVNGRSFGNGIYSSHSAVYSLSYINTTNTLLVCAAIPKRNGNGKIERSHGNILVLSHVSQIIPLFLLDFKYLYSSHMNYPCFNEEKQLKIHKKNEIKKSVIISRKYLRKVLNYMNDEVRQNNRYQVRSYEFCN
;
A
#
# COMPACT_ATOMS: atom_id res chain seq x y z
N MET A 1 -50.10 8.61 20.93
CA MET A 1 -49.67 7.23 21.23
C MET A 1 -48.88 6.74 20.04
N SER A 2 -47.58 6.51 20.03
CA SER A 2 -46.45 6.58 20.98
C SER A 2 -45.21 6.64 20.05
N SER A 3 -44.46 7.74 20.00
CA SER A 3 -43.14 7.97 20.63
C SER A 3 -42.11 6.82 20.54
N ASP A 4 -40.87 7.24 20.25
CA ASP A 4 -39.59 6.62 20.60
C ASP A 4 -38.92 5.70 19.56
N ASN A 5 -37.97 6.29 18.82
CA ASN A 5 -36.71 5.65 18.45
C ASN A 5 -35.65 6.75 18.29
N ASP A 6 -35.21 7.26 19.45
CA ASP A 6 -33.94 7.95 19.61
C ASP A 6 -32.81 6.94 19.39
N TYR A 7 -32.10 7.05 18.26
CA TYR A 7 -30.81 6.40 18.08
C TYR A 7 -29.73 7.42 18.36
N ASP A 8 -29.10 7.26 19.53
CA ASP A 8 -27.94 7.98 20.01
C ASP A 8 -26.84 8.06 18.94
N ILE A 9 -26.61 9.30 18.47
CA ILE A 9 -25.40 9.71 17.76
C ILE A 9 -24.24 9.64 18.76
N PHE A 10 -23.45 8.56 18.67
CA PHE A 10 -22.13 8.55 19.29
C PHE A 10 -21.17 9.35 18.42
N ASP A 11 -21.08 10.64 18.71
CA ASP A 11 -20.08 11.55 18.18
C ASP A 11 -18.71 11.19 18.80
N TYR A 12 -18.00 10.23 18.21
CA TYR A 12 -16.66 9.84 18.63
C TYR A 12 -15.66 10.92 18.18
N LYS A 13 -15.65 12.05 18.89
CA LYS A 13 -14.56 13.04 18.81
C LYS A 13 -13.33 12.46 19.49
N SER A 14 -12.58 11.64 18.77
CA SER A 14 -11.19 11.34 19.11
C SER A 14 -10.32 12.57 18.83
N SER A 15 -10.45 13.60 19.66
CA SER A 15 -9.50 14.71 19.76
C SER A 15 -8.33 14.33 20.66
N GLN A 16 -7.87 13.08 20.61
CA GLN A 16 -6.65 12.70 21.31
C GLN A 16 -5.48 13.24 20.49
N ASP A 17 -4.89 14.31 21.01
CA ASP A 17 -3.63 14.88 20.55
C ASP A 17 -2.63 13.74 20.38
N SER A 18 -1.98 13.66 19.21
CA SER A 18 -0.95 12.64 18.94
C SER A 18 0.14 12.64 20.01
N PHE A 19 0.38 13.81 20.63
CA PHE A 19 1.33 13.95 21.73
C PHE A 19 0.89 13.21 23.01
N GLU A 20 -0.42 13.18 23.30
CA GLU A 20 -1.00 12.45 24.42
C GLU A 20 -0.89 10.94 24.22
N ILE A 21 -1.06 10.48 22.97
CA ILE A 21 -0.96 9.07 22.59
C ILE A 21 0.49 8.58 22.74
N ASP A 22 1.45 9.32 22.19
CA ASP A 22 2.87 8.98 22.29
C ASP A 22 3.33 8.99 23.77
N TYR A 23 2.87 9.96 24.56
CA TYR A 23 3.16 10.02 26.00
C TYR A 23 2.60 8.80 26.77
N GLN A 24 1.40 8.31 26.41
CA GLN A 24 0.84 7.12 27.04
C GLN A 24 1.58 5.83 26.64
N ILE A 25 2.09 5.74 25.42
CA ILE A 25 2.94 4.64 24.96
C ILE A 25 4.25 4.61 25.78
N ASP A 26 4.92 5.75 25.92
CA ASP A 26 6.15 5.87 26.72
C ASP A 26 5.93 5.49 28.20
N LEU A 27 4.81 5.93 28.79
CA LEU A 27 4.42 5.57 30.16
C LEU A 27 4.17 4.08 30.33
N PHE A 28 3.59 3.43 29.33
CA PHE A 28 3.35 1.99 29.33
C PHE A 28 4.67 1.22 29.26
N GLU A 29 5.56 1.57 28.32
CA GLU A 29 6.87 0.92 28.19
C GLU A 29 7.73 1.09 29.45
N HIS A 30 7.74 2.29 30.04
CA HIS A 30 8.43 2.55 31.31
C HIS A 30 7.90 1.66 32.45
N ARG A 31 6.58 1.46 32.54
CA ARG A 31 5.96 0.56 33.53
C ARG A 31 6.37 -0.91 33.31
N GLN A 32 6.51 -1.36 32.06
CA GLN A 32 6.97 -2.73 31.77
C GLN A 32 8.44 -2.93 32.13
N CYS A 33 9.30 -1.92 31.89
CA CYS A 33 10.70 -1.95 32.32
C CYS A 33 10.85 -2.01 33.85
N LEU A 34 9.96 -1.36 34.61
CA LEU A 34 9.99 -1.43 36.08
C LEU A 34 9.51 -2.78 36.62
N LYS A 35 8.57 -3.45 35.94
CA LYS A 35 8.10 -4.79 36.31
C LYS A 35 9.17 -5.86 36.10
N SER A 36 9.98 -5.76 35.03
CA SER A 36 11.06 -6.73 34.75
C SER A 36 12.24 -6.64 35.73
N ARG A 37 12.41 -5.50 36.43
CA ARG A 37 13.47 -5.33 37.45
C ARG A 37 13.11 -5.88 38.83
N LYS A 38 11.82 -6.10 39.13
CA LYS A 38 11.38 -6.59 40.45
C LYS A 38 11.42 -8.13 40.59
N SER A 39 11.75 -8.88 39.54
CA SER A 39 11.77 -10.37 39.57
C SER A 39 13.16 -11.00 39.78
N LYS A 40 14.23 -10.22 40.02
CA LYS A 40 15.59 -10.78 40.23
C LYS A 40 16.17 -10.63 41.65
N GLN A 41 15.34 -10.37 42.66
CA GLN A 41 15.78 -10.37 44.07
C GLN A 41 14.81 -11.16 44.95
N LYS A 42 15.07 -12.48 45.05
CA LYS A 42 14.59 -13.50 46.03
C LYS A 42 14.82 -14.85 45.30
N LEU A 43 15.58 -15.86 45.74
CA LEU A 43 16.06 -16.29 47.05
C LEU A 43 17.50 -16.81 46.95
N LYS A 44 18.33 -16.49 47.95
CA LYS A 44 19.48 -17.30 48.41
C LYS A 44 19.12 -17.77 49.83
N LYS A 45 19.60 -18.97 50.19
CA LYS A 45 19.34 -19.81 51.39
C LYS A 45 18.34 -20.93 51.07
N SER A 46 18.57 -22.22 51.36
CA SER A 46 19.50 -22.86 52.28
C SER A 46 19.81 -24.31 51.84
N SER A 47 20.95 -24.80 52.29
CA SER A 47 21.45 -26.18 52.25
C SER A 47 20.56 -27.19 52.97
N CYS A 48 20.43 -28.41 52.40
CA CYS A 48 20.64 -29.69 53.10
C CYS A 48 20.75 -30.86 52.08
N PRO A 49 21.52 -31.93 52.41
CA PRO A 49 21.77 -33.08 51.53
C PRO A 49 20.77 -34.22 51.79
N ILE A 50 20.99 -35.40 51.17
CA ILE A 50 20.21 -36.68 51.18
C ILE A 50 19.49 -36.87 49.83
N SER A 51 19.58 -37.98 49.08
CA SER A 51 20.23 -39.28 49.21
C SER A 51 20.32 -39.92 47.82
N LEU A 52 21.45 -40.56 47.54
CA LEU A 52 21.65 -41.51 46.44
C LEU A 52 20.80 -42.77 46.68
N LYS A 53 19.98 -43.17 45.69
CA LYS A 53 19.90 -44.56 45.16
C LYS A 53 18.77 -44.72 44.13
N ALA A 54 19.14 -45.36 43.01
CA ALA A 54 18.32 -46.22 42.14
C ALA A 54 17.16 -45.55 41.36
N LEU A 55 16.84 -45.89 40.11
CA LEU A 55 17.29 -46.91 39.16
C LEU A 55 16.72 -46.50 37.78
N LYS A 56 17.52 -46.70 36.74
CA LYS A 56 17.18 -47.12 35.37
C LYS A 56 15.73 -46.89 34.86
N SER A 57 15.59 -46.14 33.77
CA SER A 57 14.85 -46.62 32.57
C SER A 57 14.94 -45.64 31.39
N GLN A 58 15.63 -46.12 30.35
CA GLN A 58 15.36 -45.92 28.91
C GLN A 58 15.53 -44.55 28.23
N ARG A 59 16.53 -44.58 27.34
CA ARG A 59 16.76 -43.74 26.18
C ARG A 59 15.66 -43.97 25.13
N ASN A 60 15.22 -42.89 24.48
CA ASN A 60 15.05 -42.81 23.02
C ASN A 60 14.80 -41.34 22.64
N LEU A 61 15.89 -40.57 22.50
CA LEU A 61 15.83 -39.26 21.87
C LEU A 61 16.09 -39.44 20.37
N VAL A 62 15.05 -39.16 19.59
CA VAL A 62 15.05 -39.10 18.14
C VAL A 62 16.05 -38.05 17.69
N LYS A 63 17.08 -38.47 16.94
CA LYS A 63 17.96 -37.58 16.18
C LYS A 63 17.16 -37.00 15.02
N ILE A 64 16.76 -35.74 15.12
CA ILE A 64 16.27 -34.97 13.96
C ILE A 64 17.49 -34.43 13.24
N ASN A 65 17.80 -35.01 12.08
CA ASN A 65 18.78 -34.46 11.15
C ASN A 65 18.18 -33.20 10.52
N CYS A 66 18.67 -32.02 10.93
CA CYS A 66 18.42 -30.78 10.21
C CYS A 66 19.19 -30.82 8.88
N ILE A 67 18.43 -30.91 7.79
CA ILE A 67 18.94 -30.74 6.42
C ILE A 67 19.29 -29.26 6.26
N ASN A 68 20.52 -28.99 5.80
CA ASN A 68 20.96 -27.65 5.45
C ASN A 68 20.14 -27.13 4.27
N ASP A 69 19.29 -26.13 4.51
CA ASP A 69 18.63 -25.38 3.46
C ASP A 69 19.66 -24.67 2.59
N LYS A 70 19.63 -24.99 1.30
CA LYS A 70 20.43 -24.34 0.27
C LYS A 70 20.06 -22.86 0.23
N ILE A 71 21.04 -22.02 0.55
CA ILE A 71 21.02 -20.57 0.34
C ILE A 71 20.65 -20.29 -1.11
N THR A 72 19.41 -19.89 -1.35
CA THR A 72 18.95 -19.38 -2.64
C THR A 72 19.60 -18.02 -2.87
N ARG A 73 20.29 -17.88 -4.00
CA ARG A 73 20.96 -16.64 -4.42
C ARG A 73 19.91 -15.53 -4.49
N LYS A 74 20.11 -14.44 -3.74
CA LYS A 74 19.34 -13.20 -3.88
C LYS A 74 19.41 -12.76 -5.34
N ALA A 75 18.25 -12.70 -6.01
CA ALA A 75 18.15 -12.16 -7.35
C ALA A 75 18.66 -10.71 -7.35
N GLU A 76 19.59 -10.40 -8.25
CA GLU A 76 20.09 -9.05 -8.45
C GLU A 76 18.94 -8.14 -8.89
N GLN A 77 18.66 -7.11 -8.10
CA GLN A 77 17.73 -6.05 -8.48
C GLN A 77 18.39 -5.24 -9.59
N LYS A 78 18.05 -5.52 -10.85
CA LYS A 78 18.40 -4.63 -11.96
C LYS A 78 17.66 -3.30 -11.76
N PRO A 79 18.36 -2.16 -11.61
CA PRO A 79 17.70 -0.87 -11.53
C PRO A 79 17.00 -0.61 -12.87
N PHE A 80 15.68 -0.42 -12.80
CA PHE A 80 14.88 -0.06 -13.96
C PHE A 80 15.27 1.37 -14.36
N ARG A 81 15.69 1.55 -15.62
CA ARG A 81 15.93 2.89 -16.16
C ARG A 81 14.58 3.47 -16.56
N TYR A 82 14.12 4.47 -15.83
CA TYR A 82 13.06 5.33 -16.31
C TYR A 82 13.58 6.10 -17.53
N ASP A 83 12.96 5.91 -18.69
CA ASP A 83 13.09 6.87 -19.77
C ASP A 83 12.57 8.22 -19.24
N ARG A 84 13.43 9.24 -19.34
CA ARG A 84 13.15 10.60 -18.87
C ARG A 84 11.81 11.07 -19.40
N PHE A 85 10.84 11.27 -18.52
CA PHE A 85 9.62 11.96 -18.89
C PHE A 85 9.93 13.44 -19.15
N PRO A 86 9.55 14.00 -20.31
CA PRO A 86 9.81 15.39 -20.61
C PRO A 86 9.04 16.29 -19.63
N ASN A 87 9.78 17.17 -18.99
CA ASN A 87 9.32 18.17 -18.05
C ASN A 87 8.52 19.24 -18.82
N ARG A 88 7.22 19.01 -19.09
CA ARG A 88 6.30 20.03 -19.59
C ARG A 88 4.89 19.77 -19.07
N SER A 89 4.24 20.86 -18.68
CA SER A 89 2.80 21.00 -18.45
C SER A 89 2.00 20.76 -19.74
N LYS A 90 2.13 19.56 -20.32
CA LYS A 90 1.24 19.12 -21.38
C LYS A 90 -0.12 18.88 -20.74
N ILE A 91 -1.15 19.42 -21.37
CA ILE A 91 -2.53 19.06 -21.07
C ILE A 91 -2.58 17.53 -21.14
N PHE A 92 -3.22 16.91 -20.15
CA PHE A 92 -3.30 15.45 -20.07
C PHE A 92 -3.79 14.90 -21.42
N GLU A 93 -3.13 13.90 -22.01
CA GLU A 93 -3.44 13.39 -23.36
C GLU A 93 -4.93 13.05 -23.53
N CYS A 94 -5.59 12.64 -22.44
CA CYS A 94 -7.02 12.35 -22.47
C CYS A 94 -7.92 13.59 -22.40
N ASP A 95 -7.42 14.71 -21.86
CA ASP A 95 -8.13 16.00 -21.86
C ASP A 95 -7.98 16.71 -23.23
N GLU A 96 -6.84 16.59 -23.93
CA GLU A 96 -6.66 17.20 -25.27
C GLU A 96 -7.65 16.63 -26.30
N LYS A 97 -7.80 15.30 -26.35
CA LYS A 97 -8.76 14.64 -27.26
C LYS A 97 -10.21 14.97 -26.95
N PHE A 98 -10.51 15.33 -25.70
CA PHE A 98 -11.86 15.72 -25.30
C PHE A 98 -12.30 17.02 -25.97
N TYR A 99 -11.39 17.99 -26.12
CA TYR A 99 -11.69 19.24 -26.80
C TYR A 99 -11.98 19.03 -28.29
N GLU A 100 -11.27 18.10 -28.94
CA GLU A 100 -11.47 17.81 -30.38
C GLU A 100 -12.79 17.09 -30.66
N GLU A 101 -13.17 16.06 -29.90
CA GLU A 101 -14.45 15.35 -30.13
C GLU A 101 -15.68 16.20 -29.78
N SER A 102 -15.59 17.02 -28.72
CA SER A 102 -16.70 17.90 -28.31
C SER A 102 -16.98 19.00 -29.32
N THR A 103 -15.96 19.47 -30.06
CA THR A 103 -16.12 20.48 -31.12
C THR A 103 -16.64 19.90 -32.43
N CYS A 104 -16.47 18.61 -32.69
CA CYS A 104 -17.02 17.96 -33.89
C CYS A 104 -18.53 17.67 -33.79
N LEU A 105 -19.06 17.43 -32.58
CA LEU A 105 -20.49 17.17 -32.37
C LEU A 105 -21.38 18.44 -32.38
N SER A 106 -20.80 19.63 -32.22
CA SER A 106 -21.57 20.88 -32.20
C SER A 106 -21.81 21.51 -33.58
N ASN A 107 -21.18 21.00 -34.65
CA ASN A 107 -21.16 21.68 -35.96
C ASN A 107 -22.04 21.05 -37.05
N SER A 108 -22.97 20.16 -36.70
CA SER A 108 -23.90 19.53 -37.67
C SER A 108 -25.38 19.90 -37.50
N ILE A 109 -25.68 21.02 -36.83
CA ILE A 109 -27.03 21.63 -36.85
C ILE A 109 -26.99 22.87 -37.75
N SER A 110 -27.02 22.65 -39.06
CA SER A 110 -27.82 23.50 -39.95
C SER A 110 -29.24 22.90 -39.91
N THR A 111 -30.32 23.64 -39.71
CA THR A 111 -30.80 24.71 -40.58
C THR A 111 -31.86 25.57 -39.87
N ASP A 112 -32.08 26.72 -40.48
CA ASP A 112 -33.32 27.50 -40.54
C ASP A 112 -33.91 28.14 -39.26
N SER A 113 -33.83 29.46 -39.31
CA SER A 113 -34.65 30.41 -38.58
C SER A 113 -36.15 30.14 -38.73
N SER A 114 -36.82 29.88 -37.61
CA SER A 114 -38.03 30.59 -37.13
C SER A 114 -38.96 29.66 -36.35
N LYS A 115 -38.97 29.81 -35.03
CA LYS A 115 -40.16 29.92 -34.17
C LYS A 115 -39.74 29.85 -32.69
N GLN A 116 -40.10 30.90 -31.96
CA GLN A 116 -40.04 30.96 -30.51
C GLN A 116 -40.89 29.84 -29.90
N SER A 117 -40.30 29.06 -29.00
CA SER A 117 -41.01 28.10 -28.17
C SER A 117 -40.31 27.94 -26.81
N ILE A 118 -41.02 28.43 -25.80
CA ILE A 118 -40.95 28.21 -24.35
C ILE A 118 -40.10 26.98 -23.94
N CYS A 119 -39.04 27.23 -23.17
CA CYS A 119 -38.15 26.20 -22.62
C CYS A 119 -38.60 25.85 -21.19
N ASN A 120 -39.31 24.74 -21.05
CA ASN A 120 -39.52 24.07 -19.76
C ASN A 120 -38.32 23.15 -19.48
N GLN A 121 -37.63 23.40 -18.36
CA GLN A 121 -36.57 22.54 -17.84
C GLN A 121 -37.17 21.21 -17.37
N SER A 122 -37.17 20.19 -18.24
CA SER A 122 -37.44 18.81 -17.85
C SER A 122 -36.14 18.19 -17.33
N ASN A 123 -36.15 17.85 -16.03
CA ASN A 123 -35.15 17.00 -15.39
C ASN A 123 -35.22 15.59 -15.99
N VAL A 124 -34.48 15.37 -17.09
CA VAL A 124 -34.29 14.04 -17.68
C VAL A 124 -33.28 13.29 -16.82
N SER A 125 -33.79 12.56 -15.83
CA SER A 125 -33.09 11.46 -15.17
C SER A 125 -32.95 10.30 -16.15
N SER A 126 -32.06 10.43 -17.13
CA SER A 126 -31.64 9.32 -17.96
C SER A 126 -30.77 8.40 -17.11
N ASN A 127 -31.36 7.37 -16.53
CA ASN A 127 -30.60 6.21 -16.07
C ASN A 127 -30.11 5.51 -17.34
N PRO A 128 -28.84 5.67 -17.73
CA PRO A 128 -28.37 5.03 -18.93
C PRO A 128 -28.00 3.63 -18.47
N SER A 129 -28.88 2.67 -18.76
CA SER A 129 -28.50 1.26 -18.79
C SER A 129 -27.48 1.08 -19.93
N LYS A 130 -26.26 1.58 -19.69
CA LYS A 130 -25.15 1.59 -20.66
C LYS A 130 -24.70 0.16 -20.83
N THR A 131 -25.28 -0.51 -21.81
CA THR A 131 -24.60 -1.61 -22.48
C THR A 131 -23.19 -1.15 -22.80
N PHE A 132 -22.22 -1.91 -22.31
CA PHE A 132 -20.80 -1.58 -22.45
C PHE A 132 -20.47 -1.39 -23.93
N GLU A 133 -19.95 -0.23 -24.32
CA GLU A 133 -19.59 0.02 -25.73
C GLU A 133 -18.57 -1.03 -26.16
N ALA A 134 -18.93 -1.87 -27.14
CA ALA A 134 -18.07 -2.96 -27.61
C ALA A 134 -16.69 -2.45 -28.07
N GLU A 135 -16.63 -1.19 -28.52
CA GLU A 135 -15.40 -0.49 -28.88
C GLU A 135 -14.42 -0.29 -27.71
N ALA A 136 -14.93 -0.01 -26.51
CA ALA A 136 -14.11 0.18 -25.32
C ALA A 136 -13.41 -1.12 -24.90
N LEU A 137 -13.99 -2.28 -25.19
CA LEU A 137 -13.40 -3.60 -24.86
C LEU A 137 -12.34 -4.08 -25.85
N LYS A 138 -12.18 -3.43 -27.01
CA LYS A 138 -11.23 -3.84 -28.04
C LYS A 138 -9.77 -3.82 -27.56
N SER A 139 -9.40 -2.87 -26.70
CA SER A 139 -8.05 -2.75 -26.16
C SER A 139 -8.03 -2.11 -24.76
N PHE A 140 -6.98 -2.38 -23.98
CA PHE A 140 -6.80 -1.75 -22.67
C PHE A 140 -6.72 -0.21 -22.76
N SER A 141 -6.10 0.31 -23.83
CA SER A 141 -6.00 1.76 -24.06
C SER A 141 -7.38 2.39 -24.29
N ASN A 142 -8.22 1.74 -25.10
CA ASN A 142 -9.60 2.20 -25.35
C ASN A 142 -10.42 2.14 -24.07
N PHE A 143 -10.35 1.03 -23.34
CA PHE A 143 -11.00 0.88 -22.04
C PHE A 143 -10.59 1.99 -21.08
N ARG A 144 -9.29 2.24 -20.94
CA ARG A 144 -8.76 3.26 -20.03
C ARG A 144 -9.24 4.67 -20.39
N ARG A 145 -9.28 5.02 -21.68
CA ARG A 145 -9.81 6.32 -22.16
C ARG A 145 -11.29 6.45 -21.86
N HIS A 146 -12.09 5.43 -22.20
CA HIS A 146 -13.52 5.41 -21.95
C HIS A 146 -13.83 5.48 -20.44
N PHE A 147 -13.06 4.77 -19.61
CA PHE A 147 -13.17 4.80 -18.16
C PHE A 147 -12.86 6.19 -17.60
N TYR A 148 -11.80 6.86 -18.09
CA TYR A 148 -11.51 8.24 -17.72
C TYR A 148 -12.64 9.16 -18.13
N HIS A 149 -13.13 9.06 -19.37
CA HIS A 149 -14.23 9.89 -19.87
C HIS A 149 -15.46 9.83 -18.94
N ILE A 150 -15.86 8.63 -18.51
CA ILE A 150 -17.00 8.46 -17.59
C ILE A 150 -16.72 9.03 -16.19
N ASN A 151 -15.48 8.97 -15.70
CA ASN A 151 -15.14 9.24 -14.31
C ASN A 151 -14.33 10.54 -14.09
N HIS A 152 -13.97 11.29 -15.13
CA HIS A 152 -12.99 12.38 -15.04
C HIS A 152 -13.40 13.44 -14.01
N GLN A 153 -14.67 13.84 -13.97
CA GLN A 153 -15.17 14.80 -12.98
C GLN A 153 -15.00 14.28 -11.56
N LYS A 154 -15.40 13.02 -11.30
CA LYS A 154 -15.23 12.38 -9.98
C LYS A 154 -13.76 12.27 -9.59
N ILE A 155 -12.87 11.99 -10.53
CA ILE A 155 -11.43 11.92 -10.26
C ILE A 155 -10.90 13.31 -9.90
N LYS A 156 -11.22 14.34 -10.70
CA LYS A 156 -10.77 15.72 -10.47
C LYS A 156 -11.35 16.34 -9.20
N SER A 157 -12.55 15.94 -8.79
CA SER A 157 -13.17 16.41 -7.54
C SER A 157 -12.89 15.54 -6.32
N SER A 158 -12.23 14.39 -6.48
CA SER A 158 -12.12 13.37 -5.42
C SER A 158 -11.41 13.83 -4.14
N LEU A 159 -10.61 14.90 -4.22
CA LEU A 159 -9.89 15.48 -3.09
C LEU A 159 -10.30 16.94 -2.81
N GLN A 160 -11.29 17.49 -3.54
CA GLN A 160 -11.69 18.90 -3.38
C GLN A 160 -12.33 19.19 -2.03
N ASP A 161 -13.02 18.21 -1.43
CA ASP A 161 -13.68 18.37 -0.12
C ASP A 161 -12.67 18.44 1.05
N GLN A 162 -11.39 18.14 0.81
CA GLN A 162 -10.35 18.22 1.82
C GLN A 162 -9.64 19.56 1.73
N SER A 163 -9.89 20.43 2.72
CA SER A 163 -9.21 21.72 2.83
C SER A 163 -7.70 21.52 2.85
N GLY A 164 -7.00 22.11 1.87
CA GLY A 164 -5.55 22.11 1.84
C GLY A 164 -4.90 20.99 1.04
N ILE A 165 -5.64 20.26 0.20
CA ILE A 165 -5.08 19.35 -0.80
C ILE A 165 -5.39 19.88 -2.20
N ASP A 166 -4.36 19.94 -3.05
CA ASP A 166 -4.49 20.34 -4.44
C ASP A 166 -3.97 19.25 -5.35
N ILE A 167 -4.79 18.82 -6.33
CA ILE A 167 -4.41 17.82 -7.33
C ILE A 167 -3.50 18.51 -8.34
N THR A 168 -2.24 18.07 -8.41
CA THR A 168 -1.23 18.69 -9.27
C THR A 168 -1.20 18.07 -10.65
N ASP A 169 -1.43 16.76 -10.74
CA ASP A 169 -1.35 16.04 -12.02
C ASP A 169 -2.16 14.73 -11.99
N ILE A 170 -2.59 14.30 -13.16
CA ILE A 170 -3.22 12.99 -13.38
C ILE A 170 -2.46 12.35 -14.54
N ARG A 171 -1.72 11.26 -14.28
CA ARG A 171 -0.90 10.60 -15.30
C ARG A 171 -1.34 9.19 -15.55
N LEU A 172 -1.09 8.68 -16.75
CA LEU A 172 -1.35 7.29 -17.10
C LEU A 172 -0.45 6.36 -16.26
N ALA A 173 -1.04 5.33 -15.66
CA ALA A 173 -0.26 4.29 -14.99
C ALA A 173 0.42 3.38 -16.04
N PRO A 174 1.76 3.24 -16.04
CA PRO A 174 2.48 2.38 -16.99
C PRO A 174 2.43 0.92 -16.53
N VAL A 175 1.25 0.33 -16.56
CA VAL A 175 1.01 -1.06 -16.12
C VAL A 175 1.61 -2.04 -17.11
N ASN A 176 2.23 -3.12 -16.61
CA ASN A 176 2.76 -4.19 -17.45
C ASN A 176 1.67 -4.85 -18.32
N GLU A 177 2.00 -5.20 -19.57
CA GLU A 177 1.06 -5.77 -20.53
C GLU A 177 0.39 -7.07 -20.04
N SER A 178 1.11 -7.92 -19.29
CA SER A 178 0.55 -9.16 -18.72
C SER A 178 -0.61 -8.86 -17.76
N VAL A 179 -0.44 -7.86 -16.89
CA VAL A 179 -1.46 -7.40 -15.93
C VAL A 179 -2.65 -6.80 -16.67
N GLN A 180 -2.40 -6.02 -17.74
CA GLN A 180 -3.47 -5.48 -18.59
C GLN A 180 -4.29 -6.61 -19.23
N LYS A 181 -3.64 -7.64 -19.78
CA LYS A 181 -4.31 -8.80 -20.41
C LYS A 181 -5.16 -9.56 -19.39
N ASP A 182 -4.63 -9.82 -18.20
CA ASP A 182 -5.35 -10.55 -17.15
C ASP A 182 -6.60 -9.79 -16.69
N PHE A 183 -6.50 -8.47 -16.54
CA PHE A 183 -7.65 -7.62 -16.22
C PHE A 183 -8.69 -7.59 -17.35
N MET A 184 -8.25 -7.35 -18.59
CA MET A 184 -9.16 -7.29 -19.75
C MET A 184 -9.87 -8.63 -20.00
N LYS A 185 -9.19 -9.76 -19.79
CA LYS A 185 -9.80 -11.09 -19.82
C LYS A 185 -10.94 -11.18 -18.80
N ARG A 186 -10.68 -10.80 -17.55
CA ARG A 186 -11.70 -10.77 -16.49
C ARG A 186 -12.86 -9.82 -16.81
N LEU A 187 -12.58 -8.65 -17.38
CA LEU A 187 -13.60 -7.69 -17.81
C LEU A 187 -14.52 -8.29 -18.88
N ASN A 188 -13.96 -8.97 -19.87
CA ASN A 188 -14.72 -9.65 -20.93
C ASN A 188 -15.55 -10.83 -20.40
N GLU A 189 -15.11 -11.49 -19.33
CA GLU A 189 -15.89 -12.51 -18.63
C GLU A 189 -17.04 -11.91 -17.78
N ASN A 190 -17.02 -10.60 -17.50
CA ASN A 190 -17.92 -9.91 -16.56
C ASN A 190 -18.56 -8.66 -17.19
N THR A 191 -18.99 -8.74 -18.45
CA THR A 191 -19.54 -7.60 -19.22
C THR A 191 -20.86 -7.04 -18.67
N SER A 192 -21.53 -7.75 -17.76
CA SER A 192 -22.79 -7.32 -17.16
C SER A 192 -22.67 -6.04 -16.31
N TYR A 193 -21.46 -5.65 -15.89
CA TYR A 193 -21.27 -4.49 -15.03
C TYR A 193 -20.08 -3.64 -15.48
N PHE A 194 -20.26 -2.32 -15.44
CA PHE A 194 -19.15 -1.40 -15.60
C PHE A 194 -18.21 -1.45 -14.37
N PRO A 195 -16.88 -1.46 -14.54
CA PRO A 195 -15.95 -1.44 -13.42
C PRO A 195 -16.14 -0.24 -12.50
N ASN A 196 -15.98 -0.45 -11.20
CA ASN A 196 -16.07 0.60 -10.20
C ASN A 196 -14.81 1.47 -10.20
N LEU A 197 -15.00 2.80 -10.10
CA LEU A 197 -13.95 3.73 -9.72
C LEU A 197 -13.60 3.54 -8.25
N VAL A 198 -12.34 3.17 -7.99
CA VAL A 198 -11.80 3.06 -6.64
C VAL A 198 -10.40 3.66 -6.58
N TYR A 199 -9.96 3.94 -5.37
CA TYR A 199 -8.68 4.52 -5.05
C TYR A 199 -7.89 3.57 -4.16
N HIS A 200 -6.58 3.53 -4.35
CA HIS A 200 -5.69 2.75 -3.49
C HIS A 200 -4.49 3.59 -3.05
N GLY A 201 -4.39 3.82 -1.75
CA GLY A 201 -3.24 4.42 -1.11
C GLY A 201 -2.20 3.36 -0.76
N THR A 202 -0.93 3.66 -1.03
CA THR A 202 0.17 2.73 -0.74
C THR A 202 1.47 3.49 -0.49
N LYS A 203 2.50 2.76 -0.06
CA LYS A 203 3.85 3.30 0.08
C LYS A 203 4.53 3.44 -1.28
N LEU A 204 5.41 4.44 -1.41
CA LEU A 204 6.17 4.70 -2.63
C LEU A 204 6.83 3.44 -3.24
N ASN A 205 7.50 2.65 -2.40
CA ASN A 205 8.20 1.43 -2.82
C ASN A 205 7.28 0.30 -3.33
N ASN A 206 5.98 0.38 -3.07
CA ASN A 206 5.01 -0.59 -3.58
C ASN A 206 4.48 -0.21 -4.96
N ILE A 207 4.53 1.07 -5.35
CA ILE A 207 3.97 1.54 -6.63
C ILE A 207 4.60 0.80 -7.81
N GLU A 208 5.93 0.71 -7.83
CA GLU A 208 6.64 -0.01 -8.91
C GLU A 208 6.24 -1.49 -8.98
N SER A 209 6.16 -2.16 -7.82
CA SER A 209 5.71 -3.55 -7.74
C SER A 209 4.29 -3.72 -8.29
N ILE A 210 3.37 -2.81 -7.94
CA ILE A 210 1.98 -2.83 -8.41
C ILE A 210 1.89 -2.58 -9.91
N LEU A 211 2.67 -1.64 -10.46
CA LEU A 211 2.70 -1.37 -11.90
C LEU A 211 3.27 -2.55 -12.69
N ARG A 212 4.26 -3.26 -12.12
CA ARG A 212 4.93 -4.39 -12.76
C ARG A 212 4.15 -5.70 -12.68
N TYR A 213 3.64 -6.04 -11.50
CA TYR A 213 3.04 -7.33 -11.20
C TYR A 213 1.53 -7.27 -10.98
N GLY A 214 0.94 -6.08 -11.00
CA GLY A 214 -0.43 -5.87 -10.57
C GLY A 214 -0.54 -5.89 -9.04
N PHE A 215 -1.77 -5.83 -8.55
CA PHE A 215 -2.02 -5.98 -7.12
C PHE A 215 -1.77 -7.41 -6.67
N LEU A 216 -1.13 -7.58 -5.51
CA LEU A 216 -0.80 -8.89 -4.93
C LEU A 216 -1.67 -9.15 -3.71
N ILE A 217 -2.05 -10.41 -3.50
CA ILE A 217 -2.79 -10.83 -2.31
C ILE A 217 -1.80 -11.37 -1.27
N PRO A 218 -1.87 -10.92 -0.01
CA PRO A 218 -0.97 -11.40 1.02
C PRO A 218 -0.98 -12.92 1.21
N ASN A 219 0.22 -13.48 1.34
CA ASN A 219 0.52 -14.90 1.51
C ASN A 219 -0.02 -15.80 0.39
N GLN A 220 -0.15 -15.26 -0.83
CA GLN A 220 -0.55 -16.02 -2.00
C GLN A 220 0.46 -15.79 -3.12
N ALA A 221 0.77 -16.85 -3.87
CA ALA A 221 1.49 -16.73 -5.12
C ALA A 221 0.58 -16.08 -6.17
N HIS A 222 1.16 -15.30 -7.08
CA HIS A 222 0.40 -14.74 -8.19
C HIS A 222 -0.03 -15.88 -9.14
N PRO A 223 -1.31 -15.95 -9.56
CA PRO A 223 -1.85 -17.10 -10.29
C PRO A 223 -1.23 -17.30 -11.69
N SER A 224 -0.83 -16.21 -12.36
CA SER A 224 -0.34 -16.22 -13.75
C SER A 224 1.10 -15.71 -13.90
N ASN A 225 1.77 -15.29 -12.81
CA ASN A 225 3.08 -14.64 -12.88
C ASN A 225 4.00 -15.20 -11.79
N SER A 226 4.82 -16.18 -12.12
CA SER A 226 5.73 -16.84 -11.18
C SER A 226 6.87 -15.94 -10.67
N GLU A 227 7.14 -14.82 -11.35
CA GLU A 227 8.16 -13.85 -10.90
C GLU A 227 7.63 -12.87 -9.85
N ALA A 228 6.31 -12.79 -9.67
CA ALA A 228 5.72 -11.89 -8.69
C ALA A 228 6.05 -12.36 -7.25
N PRO A 229 6.51 -11.45 -6.37
CA PRO A 229 6.88 -11.81 -5.02
C PRO A 229 5.66 -12.19 -4.19
N ILE A 230 5.84 -13.11 -3.23
CA ILE A 230 4.84 -13.33 -2.18
C ILE A 230 5.01 -12.23 -1.14
N ILE A 231 3.96 -11.42 -0.94
CA ILE A 231 3.94 -10.36 0.07
C ILE A 231 3.30 -10.86 1.37
N ILE A 232 3.74 -10.31 2.50
CA ILE A 232 3.13 -10.56 3.80
C ILE A 232 2.10 -9.48 4.14
N SER A 233 1.09 -9.84 4.91
CA SER A 233 0.09 -8.89 5.39
C SER A 233 0.72 -8.05 6.50
N VAL A 234 0.84 -6.74 6.28
CA VAL A 234 1.41 -5.81 7.27
C VAL A 234 0.31 -5.24 8.17
N ASN A 235 -0.87 -4.94 7.62
CA ASN A 235 -2.03 -4.41 8.32
C ASN A 235 -3.32 -4.91 7.63
N GLY A 236 -4.47 -4.76 8.30
CA GLY A 236 -5.78 -4.78 7.64
C GLY A 236 -6.29 -6.15 7.19
N ARG A 237 -6.72 -6.98 8.15
CA ARG A 237 -7.46 -8.23 7.88
C ARG A 237 -8.90 -8.21 8.36
N SER A 238 -9.38 -7.07 8.82
CA SER A 238 -10.69 -6.93 9.48
C SER A 238 -11.85 -7.41 8.60
N PHE A 239 -11.70 -7.34 7.27
CA PHE A 239 -12.71 -7.76 6.30
C PHE A 239 -12.23 -8.93 5.41
N GLY A 240 -11.28 -9.72 5.91
CA GLY A 240 -10.72 -10.90 5.24
C GLY A 240 -9.43 -10.66 4.46
N ASN A 241 -8.91 -11.72 3.84
CA ASN A 241 -7.71 -11.66 3.01
C ASN A 241 -8.07 -11.20 1.59
N GLY A 242 -7.36 -10.18 1.08
CA GLY A 242 -7.59 -9.63 -0.24
C GLY A 242 -6.88 -8.31 -0.47
N ILE A 243 -7.19 -7.69 -1.61
CA ILE A 243 -6.71 -6.35 -1.99
C ILE A 243 -7.74 -5.33 -1.50
N TYR A 244 -7.30 -4.42 -0.63
CA TYR A 244 -8.14 -3.37 -0.08
C TYR A 244 -8.05 -2.12 -0.96
N SER A 245 -9.20 -1.58 -1.34
CA SER A 245 -9.33 -0.30 -2.02
C SER A 245 -10.51 0.47 -1.43
N SER A 246 -10.71 1.70 -1.87
CA SER A 246 -11.78 2.57 -1.36
C SER A 246 -12.52 3.27 -2.49
N HIS A 247 -13.82 3.46 -2.33
CA HIS A 247 -14.60 4.35 -3.19
C HIS A 247 -14.32 5.84 -2.90
N SER A 248 -13.71 6.15 -1.76
CA SER A 248 -13.30 7.49 -1.35
C SER A 248 -11.79 7.66 -1.47
N ALA A 249 -11.34 8.65 -2.25
CA ALA A 249 -9.93 9.02 -2.36
C ALA A 249 -9.37 9.48 -1.01
N VAL A 250 -10.15 10.28 -0.27
CA VAL A 250 -9.82 10.77 1.08
C VAL A 250 -9.52 9.61 2.03
N TYR A 251 -10.36 8.58 2.07
CA TYR A 251 -10.10 7.40 2.90
C TYR A 251 -8.78 6.72 2.52
N SER A 252 -8.48 6.62 1.22
CA SER A 252 -7.22 6.05 0.73
C SER A 252 -5.98 6.87 1.07
N LEU A 253 -6.10 8.19 1.30
CA LEU A 253 -4.97 9.03 1.74
C LEU A 253 -4.36 8.55 3.06
N SER A 254 -5.17 7.99 3.97
CA SER A 254 -4.68 7.48 5.26
C SER A 254 -3.68 6.31 5.13
N TYR A 255 -3.61 5.69 3.96
CA TYR A 255 -2.67 4.60 3.64
C TYR A 255 -1.45 5.08 2.83
N ILE A 256 -1.36 6.39 2.59
CA ILE A 256 -0.25 7.04 1.90
C ILE A 256 0.63 7.75 2.94
N ASN A 257 1.81 7.18 3.22
CA ASN A 257 2.72 7.77 4.22
C ASN A 257 4.04 8.28 3.60
N THR A 258 4.37 7.89 2.38
CA THR A 258 5.71 8.11 1.80
C THR A 258 5.69 8.66 0.38
N THR A 259 4.53 9.11 -0.10
CA THR A 259 4.35 9.66 -1.45
C THR A 259 3.20 10.64 -1.46
N ASN A 260 3.12 11.52 -2.45
CA ASN A 260 1.93 12.29 -2.74
C ASN A 260 1.24 11.80 -4.01
N THR A 261 1.17 10.49 -4.18
CA THR A 261 0.58 9.84 -5.36
C THR A 261 -0.42 8.79 -4.90
N LEU A 262 -1.67 8.93 -5.36
CA LEU A 262 -2.75 7.97 -5.14
C LEU A 262 -2.97 7.16 -6.42
N LEU A 263 -3.20 5.85 -6.29
CA LEU A 263 -3.58 5.05 -7.45
C LEU A 263 -5.08 5.18 -7.70
N VAL A 264 -5.45 5.58 -8.92
CA VAL A 264 -6.83 5.55 -9.40
C VAL A 264 -7.02 4.26 -10.18
N CYS A 265 -7.95 3.43 -9.75
CA CYS A 265 -8.10 2.06 -10.23
C CYS A 265 -9.50 1.81 -10.76
N ALA A 266 -9.59 0.85 -11.69
CA ALA A 266 -10.85 0.20 -12.04
C ALA A 266 -10.94 -1.14 -11.32
N ALA A 267 -12.08 -1.42 -10.68
CA ALA A 267 -12.33 -2.66 -9.96
C ALA A 267 -13.58 -3.40 -10.48
N ILE A 268 -13.48 -4.73 -10.57
CA ILE A 268 -14.56 -5.64 -10.97
C ILE A 268 -14.91 -6.49 -9.73
N PRO A 269 -15.68 -5.93 -8.78
CA PRO A 269 -16.01 -6.64 -7.56
C PRO A 269 -16.96 -7.81 -7.84
N LYS A 270 -16.78 -8.91 -7.10
CA LYS A 270 -17.73 -10.02 -7.15
C LYS A 270 -19.07 -9.59 -6.55
N ARG A 271 -20.16 -9.90 -7.24
CA ARG A 271 -21.52 -9.63 -6.82
C ARG A 271 -22.23 -10.94 -6.48
N ASN A 272 -23.10 -10.91 -5.48
CA ASN A 272 -23.95 -12.04 -5.13
C ASN A 272 -25.13 -12.17 -6.11
N GLY A 273 -25.98 -13.19 -5.93
CA GLY A 273 -27.18 -13.41 -6.77
C GLY A 273 -28.16 -12.23 -6.81
N ASN A 274 -28.09 -11.30 -5.85
CA ASN A 274 -28.92 -10.10 -5.77
C ASN A 274 -28.22 -8.87 -6.40
N GLY A 275 -27.07 -9.04 -7.06
CA GLY A 275 -26.29 -7.96 -7.67
C GLY A 275 -25.51 -7.09 -6.68
N LYS A 276 -25.58 -7.37 -5.37
CA LYS A 276 -24.84 -6.64 -4.32
C LYS A 276 -23.40 -7.11 -4.26
N ILE A 277 -22.46 -6.18 -4.05
CA ILE A 277 -21.03 -6.50 -3.88
C ILE A 277 -20.83 -7.32 -2.60
N GLU A 278 -20.18 -8.48 -2.72
CA GLU A 278 -20.03 -9.44 -1.60
C GLU A 278 -19.14 -8.92 -0.46
N ARG A 279 -18.09 -8.16 -0.77
CA ARG A 279 -17.06 -7.74 0.18
C ARG A 279 -16.85 -6.22 0.19
N SER A 280 -17.93 -5.49 0.44
CA SER A 280 -17.93 -4.03 0.57
C SER A 280 -18.42 -3.62 1.95
N HIS A 281 -17.66 -2.77 2.64
CA HIS A 281 -17.98 -2.24 3.96
C HIS A 281 -17.78 -0.72 3.99
N GLY A 282 -18.87 0.04 3.93
CA GLY A 282 -18.82 1.49 3.78
C GLY A 282 -18.05 1.87 2.50
N ASN A 283 -16.99 2.67 2.66
CA ASN A 283 -16.11 3.06 1.56
C ASN A 283 -15.14 1.95 1.13
N ILE A 284 -14.93 0.93 1.97
CA ILE A 284 -13.90 -0.10 1.75
C ILE A 284 -14.43 -1.17 0.81
N LEU A 285 -13.61 -1.52 -0.18
CA LEU A 285 -13.81 -2.66 -1.07
C LEU A 285 -12.67 -3.65 -0.91
N VAL A 286 -13.00 -4.94 -0.72
CA VAL A 286 -12.00 -6.02 -0.63
C VAL A 286 -12.14 -6.98 -1.81
N LEU A 287 -11.10 -7.08 -2.61
CA LEU A 287 -11.06 -7.93 -3.80
C LEU A 287 -10.28 -9.21 -3.51
N SER A 288 -10.84 -10.35 -3.94
CA SER A 288 -10.31 -11.68 -3.64
C SER A 288 -9.39 -12.23 -4.72
N HIS A 289 -9.21 -11.52 -5.84
CA HIS A 289 -8.36 -11.96 -6.94
C HIS A 289 -7.62 -10.79 -7.59
N VAL A 290 -6.35 -11.01 -7.96
CA VAL A 290 -5.44 -9.99 -8.52
C VAL A 290 -5.98 -9.28 -9.76
N SER A 291 -6.52 -10.01 -10.75
CA SER A 291 -7.12 -9.42 -11.96
C SER A 291 -8.49 -8.75 -11.77
N GLN A 292 -9.02 -8.65 -10.55
CA GLN A 292 -10.23 -7.86 -10.30
C GLN A 292 -9.96 -6.36 -10.22
N ILE A 293 -8.69 -5.92 -10.20
CA ILE A 293 -8.35 -4.51 -10.10
C ILE A 293 -7.10 -4.18 -10.90
N ILE A 294 -7.10 -3.01 -11.51
CA ILE A 294 -5.96 -2.49 -12.25
C ILE A 294 -5.79 -1.00 -11.98
N PRO A 295 -4.56 -0.50 -11.72
CA PRO A 295 -4.33 0.94 -11.69
C PRO A 295 -4.39 1.48 -13.11
N LEU A 296 -5.17 2.55 -13.29
CA LEU A 296 -5.32 3.22 -14.58
C LEU A 296 -4.54 4.53 -14.61
N PHE A 297 -4.54 5.24 -13.48
CA PHE A 297 -3.90 6.54 -13.35
C PHE A 297 -3.14 6.67 -12.03
N LEU A 298 -2.14 7.55 -12.07
CA LEU A 298 -1.41 8.08 -10.93
C LEU A 298 -1.96 9.49 -10.68
N LEU A 299 -2.61 9.70 -9.53
CA LEU A 299 -3.14 11.00 -9.11
C LEU A 299 -2.12 11.64 -8.17
N ASP A 300 -1.38 12.62 -8.69
CA ASP A 300 -0.38 13.37 -7.92
C ASP A 300 -1.04 14.59 -7.27
N PHE A 301 -0.70 14.86 -6.02
CA PHE A 301 -1.25 15.96 -5.24
C PHE A 301 -0.19 16.65 -4.38
N LYS A 302 -0.55 17.77 -3.75
CA LYS A 302 0.28 18.46 -2.76
C LYS A 302 -0.60 18.95 -1.61
N TYR A 303 -0.02 19.00 -0.42
CA TYR A 303 -0.64 19.68 0.72
C TYR A 303 -0.26 21.16 0.69
N LEU A 304 -1.26 22.05 0.79
CA LEU A 304 -1.10 23.51 0.71
C LEU A 304 -0.61 24.12 2.04
N TYR A 305 -1.07 23.60 3.17
CA TYR A 305 -0.86 24.21 4.50
C TYR A 305 -0.02 23.37 5.45
N SER A 306 0.55 22.27 4.97
CA SER A 306 1.21 21.29 5.81
C SER A 306 2.72 21.42 5.77
N SER A 307 3.36 21.37 6.94
CA SER A 307 4.81 21.15 7.09
C SER A 307 5.23 19.72 6.74
N HIS A 308 4.27 18.83 6.42
CA HIS A 308 4.57 17.51 5.89
C HIS A 308 5.27 17.63 4.54
N MET A 309 6.43 16.99 4.43
CA MET A 309 7.28 17.02 3.26
C MET A 309 6.52 16.50 2.03
N ASN A 310 6.21 17.39 1.09
CA ASN A 310 5.64 17.03 -0.20
C ASN A 310 6.68 16.25 -1.03
N TYR A 311 6.59 14.92 -1.05
CA TYR A 311 7.42 14.05 -1.88
C TYR A 311 6.62 13.54 -3.09
N PRO A 312 6.57 14.28 -4.22
CA PRO A 312 6.03 13.72 -5.44
C PRO A 312 6.89 12.53 -5.88
N CYS A 313 6.23 11.41 -6.22
CA CYS A 313 6.82 10.10 -6.50
C CYS A 313 7.92 10.12 -7.59
N PHE A 314 7.93 11.11 -8.49
CA PHE A 314 8.80 11.12 -9.69
C PHE A 314 9.78 12.29 -9.79
N ASN A 315 10.02 13.04 -8.71
CA ASN A 315 11.10 14.04 -8.71
C ASN A 315 12.49 13.41 -8.48
N GLU A 316 12.88 12.43 -9.29
CA GLU A 316 14.22 11.80 -9.26
C GLU A 316 15.35 12.80 -9.53
N GLU A 317 15.09 13.86 -10.31
CA GLU A 317 16.11 14.87 -10.64
C GLU A 317 16.68 15.60 -9.41
N LYS A 318 15.90 15.71 -8.32
CA LYS A 318 16.41 16.26 -7.05
C LYS A 318 17.13 15.21 -6.22
N GLN A 319 16.68 13.95 -6.21
CA GLN A 319 17.34 12.90 -5.42
C GLN A 319 18.73 12.55 -5.96
N LEU A 320 18.91 12.50 -7.29
CA LEU A 320 20.22 12.30 -7.92
C LEU A 320 21.20 13.46 -7.67
N LYS A 321 20.71 14.71 -7.60
CA LYS A 321 21.54 15.87 -7.24
C LYS A 321 21.93 15.89 -5.76
N ILE A 322 21.03 15.45 -4.86
CA ILE A 322 21.34 15.31 -3.43
C ILE A 322 22.36 14.18 -3.20
N HIS A 323 22.23 13.05 -3.89
CA HIS A 323 23.21 11.96 -3.79
C HIS A 323 24.57 12.33 -4.40
N LYS A 324 24.62 13.01 -5.56
CA LYS A 324 25.90 13.48 -6.13
C LYS A 324 26.59 14.56 -5.30
N LYS A 325 25.86 15.38 -4.53
CA LYS A 325 26.48 16.35 -3.59
C LYS A 325 26.96 15.70 -2.29
N ASN A 326 26.41 14.56 -1.90
CA ASN A 326 26.78 13.82 -0.68
C ASN A 326 27.85 12.73 -0.91
N GLU A 327 28.28 12.49 -2.14
CA GLU A 327 29.45 11.64 -2.45
C GLU A 327 30.80 12.37 -2.28
N ILE A 328 30.81 13.61 -1.79
CA ILE A 328 31.99 14.10 -1.05
C ILE A 328 31.98 13.32 0.26
N LYS A 329 32.69 12.17 0.28
CA LYS A 329 32.89 11.29 1.43
C LYS A 329 33.11 12.11 2.71
N LYS A 330 32.05 12.38 3.46
CA LYS A 330 32.20 12.79 4.85
C LYS A 330 32.78 11.57 5.53
N SER A 331 34.06 11.65 5.89
CA SER A 331 34.68 10.67 6.76
C SER A 331 33.75 10.46 7.95
N VAL A 332 33.34 9.21 8.17
CA VAL A 332 32.59 8.87 9.37
C VAL A 332 33.58 9.03 10.52
N ILE A 333 33.55 10.20 11.17
CA ILE A 333 34.37 10.47 12.35
C ILE A 333 33.73 9.70 13.51
N ILE A 334 34.18 8.45 13.69
CA ILE A 334 33.84 7.67 14.87
C ILE A 334 34.57 8.32 16.06
N SER A 335 33.82 8.72 17.09
CA SER A 335 34.44 9.31 18.28
C SER A 335 35.45 8.33 18.90
N ARG A 336 36.63 8.82 19.27
CA ARG A 336 37.69 8.02 19.91
C ARG A 336 37.20 7.28 21.16
N LYS A 337 36.21 7.85 21.87
CA LYS A 337 35.56 7.26 23.04
C LYS A 337 34.71 6.03 22.67
N TYR A 338 33.96 6.10 21.57
CA TYR A 338 33.18 4.97 21.07
C TYR A 338 34.08 3.83 20.58
N LEU A 339 35.12 4.16 19.81
CA LEU A 339 36.09 3.17 19.33
C LEU A 339 36.78 2.44 20.49
N ARG A 340 37.19 3.14 21.55
CA ARG A 340 37.75 2.52 22.77
C ARG A 340 36.77 1.57 23.44
N LYS A 341 35.48 1.91 23.52
CA LYS A 341 34.47 1.01 24.11
C LYS A 341 34.33 -0.29 23.31
N VAL A 342 34.26 -0.19 21.98
CA VAL A 342 34.15 -1.37 21.10
C VAL A 342 35.39 -2.24 21.21
N LEU A 343 36.58 -1.65 21.16
CA LEU A 343 37.84 -2.40 21.27
C LEU A 343 38.01 -3.08 22.64
N ASN A 344 37.59 -2.41 23.72
CA ASN A 344 37.61 -3.01 25.05
C ASN A 344 36.63 -4.20 25.15
N TYR A 345 35.42 -4.05 24.60
CA TYR A 345 34.44 -5.14 24.57
C TYR A 345 34.96 -6.37 23.83
N MET A 346 35.57 -6.17 22.65
CA MET A 346 36.19 -7.25 21.88
C MET A 346 37.34 -7.92 22.64
N ASN A 347 38.20 -7.14 23.30
CA ASN A 347 39.28 -7.69 24.12
C ASN A 347 38.77 -8.50 25.31
N ASP A 348 37.67 -8.07 25.94
CA ASP A 348 37.06 -8.79 27.05
C ASP A 348 36.45 -10.13 26.58
N GLU A 349 35.80 -10.18 25.42
CA GLU A 349 35.33 -11.44 24.83
C GLU A 349 36.47 -12.41 24.54
N VAL A 350 37.56 -11.93 23.91
CA VAL A 350 38.73 -12.78 23.61
C VAL A 350 39.36 -13.33 24.89
N ARG A 351 39.46 -12.51 25.94
CA ARG A 351 39.97 -12.95 27.25
C ARG A 351 39.05 -13.96 27.92
N GLN A 352 37.73 -13.80 27.80
CA GLN A 352 36.78 -14.78 28.33
C GLN A 352 36.90 -16.11 27.59
N ASN A 353 36.97 -16.09 26.26
CA ASN A 353 37.11 -17.31 25.45
C ASN A 353 38.42 -18.06 25.73
N ASN A 354 39.54 -17.36 25.90
CA ASN A 354 40.82 -18.00 26.23
C ASN A 354 40.83 -18.63 27.64
N ARG A 355 40.08 -18.09 28.60
CA ARG A 355 39.95 -18.69 29.93
C ARG A 355 39.14 -20.00 29.92
N TYR A 356 38.23 -20.17 28.96
CA TYR A 356 37.47 -21.42 28.83
C TYR A 356 38.30 -22.56 28.19
N GLN A 357 39.30 -22.25 27.35
CA GLN A 357 40.13 -23.28 26.71
C GLN A 357 41.16 -23.93 27.65
N VAL A 358 41.60 -23.24 28.70
CA VAL A 358 42.62 -23.77 29.63
C VAL A 358 42.07 -24.83 30.60
N ARG A 359 40.73 -24.93 30.76
CA ARG A 359 40.12 -25.88 31.72
C ARG A 359 39.75 -27.25 31.14
N SER A 360 40.03 -27.51 29.87
CA SER A 360 39.57 -28.72 29.16
C SER A 360 40.64 -29.83 28.98
N TYR A 361 41.80 -29.75 29.64
CA TYR A 361 42.92 -30.70 29.42
C TYR A 361 43.51 -31.38 30.67
N GLU A 362 42.76 -31.57 31.76
CA GLU A 362 43.27 -32.29 32.95
C GLU A 362 42.38 -33.45 33.45
N PHE A 363 41.62 -34.11 32.56
CA PHE A 363 40.93 -35.35 32.91
C PHE A 363 41.11 -36.41 31.83
N CYS A 364 42.32 -36.98 31.77
CA CYS A 364 42.61 -38.31 31.23
C CYS A 364 44.02 -38.70 31.67
N ASN A 365 44.14 -39.37 32.82
CA ASN A 365 45.18 -40.35 33.13
C ASN A 365 44.61 -41.35 34.13
#